data_AF-A0A318YSJ7-F1
#
_entry.id   AF-A0A318YSJ7-F1
#
_cell.length_a   1.000
_cell.length_b   1.000
_cell.length_c   1.000
_cell.angle_alpha   90.00
_cell.angle_beta   90.00
_cell.angle_gamma   90.00
#
_symmetry.space_group_name_H-M   'P 1'
#
loop_
_entity.id
_entity.type
_entity.pdbx_description
1 polymer ?
#
loop_
_entity_poly.entity_id
_entity_poly.type
_entity_poly.pdbx_seq_one_letter_code
_entity_poly.pdbx_strand_id
1 'polypeptide(L)'
;MATTQQPPQTATQYLDLGITLAINAWPALTLAVQSNWGGPTSSDKRDWLCGAISEMIQERPETDAEDLEDVLIQVMNDEFDVVVDDESAGMVAVQIMEMKGQTEKGEFGAIQEMWEKWQSKKGAASGIEGFKRGEDQEDGDDSEEDEDEDMEMDDAPAPALVRAPREKVEPEVDEDGFMTVVSKKRR
;
A
#
# COMPACT_ATOMS: atom_id res chain seq x y z
N MET A 1 -16.95 14.68 -17.37
CA MET A 1 -18.23 14.32 -16.75
C MET A 1 -17.90 13.50 -15.52
N ALA A 2 -18.13 14.02 -14.32
CA ALA A 2 -17.88 13.27 -13.09
C ALA A 2 -19.04 12.28 -12.91
N THR A 3 -18.75 10.98 -13.03
CA THR A 3 -19.71 9.93 -12.70
C THR A 3 -19.91 9.96 -11.20
N THR A 4 -20.98 10.58 -10.72
CA THR A 4 -21.41 10.46 -9.33
C THR A 4 -21.79 9.00 -9.11
N GLN A 5 -20.91 8.23 -8.47
CA GLN A 5 -21.15 6.83 -8.12
C GLN A 5 -22.32 6.79 -7.12
N GLN A 6 -23.52 6.46 -7.61
CA GLN A 6 -24.67 6.21 -6.73
C GLN A 6 -24.40 4.95 -5.90
N PRO A 7 -24.93 4.87 -4.66
CA PRO A 7 -24.80 3.67 -3.84
C PRO A 7 -25.43 2.46 -4.56
N PRO A 8 -24.85 1.27 -4.41
CA PRO A 8 -25.34 0.07 -5.06
C PRO A 8 -26.79 -0.25 -4.65
N GLN A 9 -27.58 -0.81 -5.58
CA GLN A 9 -29.03 -0.95 -5.42
C GLN A 9 -29.50 -2.39 -5.17
N THR A 10 -28.62 -3.39 -5.33
CA THR A 10 -28.90 -4.82 -5.11
C THR A 10 -27.81 -5.48 -4.29
N ALA A 11 -28.12 -6.60 -3.61
CA ALA A 11 -27.15 -7.34 -2.80
C ALA A 11 -25.89 -7.75 -3.59
N THR A 12 -26.06 -8.19 -4.84
CA THR A 12 -24.95 -8.48 -5.75
C THR A 12 -24.05 -7.28 -5.99
N GLN A 13 -24.61 -6.09 -6.22
CA GLN A 13 -23.80 -4.87 -6.44
C GLN A 13 -23.03 -4.46 -5.16
N TYR A 14 -23.59 -4.70 -3.97
CA TYR A 14 -22.86 -4.50 -2.72
C TYR A 14 -21.73 -5.51 -2.57
N LEU A 15 -21.96 -6.77 -2.95
CA LEU A 15 -20.92 -7.80 -2.93
C LEU A 15 -19.79 -7.46 -3.90
N ASP A 16 -20.11 -7.09 -5.14
CA ASP A 16 -19.13 -6.66 -6.15
C ASP A 16 -18.30 -5.48 -5.66
N LEU A 17 -18.95 -4.52 -4.98
CA LEU A 17 -18.27 -3.39 -4.36
C LEU A 17 -17.34 -3.86 -3.24
N GLY A 18 -17.80 -4.75 -2.36
CA GLY A 18 -17.00 -5.32 -1.27
C GLY A 18 -15.76 -6.05 -1.79
N ILE A 19 -15.92 -6.90 -2.80
CA ILE A 19 -14.81 -7.58 -3.49
C ILE A 19 -13.81 -6.56 -4.02
N THR A 20 -14.30 -5.56 -4.76
CA THR A 20 -13.46 -4.51 -5.34
C THR A 20 -12.66 -3.79 -4.26
N LEU A 21 -13.30 -3.44 -3.14
CA LEU A 21 -12.64 -2.75 -2.04
C LEU A 21 -11.59 -3.62 -1.34
N ALA A 22 -11.88 -4.89 -1.08
CA ALA A 22 -10.92 -5.83 -0.48
C ALA A 22 -9.69 -6.01 -1.36
N ILE A 23 -9.90 -6.28 -2.65
CA ILE A 23 -8.84 -6.49 -3.63
C ILE A 23 -7.98 -5.22 -3.81
N ASN A 24 -8.59 -4.03 -3.81
CA ASN A 24 -7.85 -2.77 -3.87
C ASN A 24 -7.15 -2.40 -2.55
N ALA A 25 -7.57 -2.97 -1.42
CA ALA A 25 -6.92 -2.78 -0.14
C ALA A 25 -5.77 -3.76 0.09
N TRP A 26 -5.66 -4.83 -0.70
CA TRP A 26 -4.63 -5.84 -0.56
C TRP A 26 -3.26 -5.29 -0.97
N PRO A 27 -2.28 -5.18 -0.04
CA PRO A 27 -1.01 -4.52 -0.33
C PRO A 27 -0.18 -5.22 -1.39
N ALA A 28 -0.13 -6.56 -1.39
CA ALA A 28 0.68 -7.33 -2.32
C ALA A 28 0.24 -7.07 -3.78
N LEU A 29 -1.06 -7.14 -4.04
CA LEU A 29 -1.62 -6.85 -5.37
C LEU A 29 -1.48 -5.37 -5.75
N THR A 30 -1.70 -4.46 -4.80
CA THR A 30 -1.54 -3.03 -5.06
C THR A 30 -0.11 -2.69 -5.47
N LEU A 31 0.88 -3.26 -4.77
CA LEU A 31 2.29 -3.10 -5.10
C LEU A 31 2.63 -3.72 -6.46
N ALA A 32 2.10 -4.90 -6.76
CA ALA A 32 2.30 -5.57 -8.05
C ALA A 32 1.78 -4.74 -9.21
N VAL A 33 0.61 -4.13 -9.07
CA VAL A 33 0.02 -3.23 -10.07
C VAL A 33 0.85 -1.95 -10.21
N GLN A 34 1.26 -1.31 -9.11
CA GLN A 34 2.08 -0.10 -9.14
C GLN A 34 3.47 -0.35 -9.74
N SER A 35 4.03 -1.53 -9.52
CA SER A 35 5.33 -1.94 -10.03
C SER A 35 5.26 -2.56 -11.44
N ASN A 36 4.05 -2.65 -12.01
CA ASN A 36 3.79 -3.20 -13.35
C ASN A 36 4.28 -4.65 -13.52
N TRP A 37 4.22 -5.46 -12.46
CA TRP A 37 4.66 -6.86 -12.49
C TRP A 37 3.74 -7.74 -13.34
N GLY A 38 2.45 -7.38 -13.47
CA GLY A 38 1.53 -8.01 -14.42
C GLY A 38 1.60 -7.43 -15.84
N GLY A 39 2.60 -6.61 -16.15
CA GLY A 39 2.74 -5.93 -17.44
C GLY A 39 1.82 -4.70 -17.59
N PRO A 40 1.78 -4.07 -18.78
CA PRO A 40 1.06 -2.80 -19.01
C PRO A 40 -0.43 -2.83 -18.68
N THR A 41 -1.04 -4.01 -18.64
CA THR A 41 -2.45 -4.24 -18.32
C THR A 41 -2.68 -4.65 -16.87
N SER A 42 -1.71 -4.46 -15.97
CA SER A 42 -1.81 -4.88 -14.55
C SER A 42 -3.06 -4.35 -13.85
N SER A 43 -3.45 -3.10 -14.14
CA SER A 43 -4.70 -2.53 -13.59
C SER A 43 -5.93 -3.24 -14.12
N ASP A 44 -5.96 -3.57 -15.43
CA ASP A 44 -7.08 -4.28 -16.04
C ASP A 44 -7.20 -5.71 -15.49
N LYS A 45 -6.06 -6.36 -15.21
CA LYS A 45 -6.02 -7.68 -14.56
C LYS A 45 -6.61 -7.66 -13.15
N ARG A 46 -6.32 -6.62 -12.36
CA ARG A 46 -6.95 -6.44 -11.03
C ARG A 46 -8.47 -6.31 -11.17
N ASP A 47 -8.93 -5.52 -12.13
CA ASP A 47 -10.36 -5.27 -12.32
C ASP A 47 -11.06 -6.55 -12.86
N TRP A 48 -10.38 -7.32 -13.72
CA TRP A 48 -10.81 -8.66 -14.14
C TRP A 48 -10.93 -9.63 -12.95
N LEU A 49 -9.95 -9.65 -12.05
CA LEU A 49 -9.97 -10.51 -10.86
C LEU A 49 -11.19 -10.24 -9.98
N CYS A 50 -11.57 -8.97 -9.80
CA CYS A 50 -12.77 -8.61 -9.05
C CYS A 50 -14.04 -9.25 -9.65
N GLY A 51 -14.16 -9.21 -10.98
CA GLY A 51 -15.25 -9.84 -11.70
C GLY A 51 -15.23 -11.38 -11.61
N ALA A 52 -14.05 -11.98 -11.77
CA ALA A 52 -13.86 -13.42 -11.69
C ALA A 52 -14.24 -13.98 -10.30
N ILE A 53 -13.88 -13.28 -9.22
CA ILE A 53 -14.27 -13.66 -7.86
C ILE A 53 -15.79 -13.57 -7.68
N SER A 54 -16.41 -12.50 -8.18
CA SER A 54 -17.87 -12.35 -8.10
C SER A 54 -18.60 -13.47 -8.84
N GLU A 55 -18.15 -13.79 -10.06
CA GLU A 55 -18.70 -14.90 -10.86
C GLU A 55 -18.52 -16.24 -10.15
N MET A 56 -17.32 -16.53 -9.64
CA MET A 56 -17.03 -17.76 -8.89
C MET A 56 -17.97 -17.97 -7.71
N ILE A 57 -18.17 -16.93 -6.89
CA ILE A 57 -19.05 -16.99 -5.71
C ILE A 57 -20.52 -17.19 -6.13
N GLN A 58 -20.94 -16.63 -7.26
CA GLN A 58 -22.30 -16.79 -7.78
C GLN A 58 -22.55 -18.16 -8.38
N GLU A 59 -21.57 -18.72 -9.10
CA GLU A 59 -21.68 -20.04 -9.73
C GLU A 59 -21.54 -21.19 -8.72
N ARG A 60 -20.72 -21.00 -7.68
CA ARG A 60 -20.38 -22.01 -6.68
C ARG A 60 -20.64 -21.46 -5.28
N PRO A 61 -21.89 -21.48 -4.80
CA PRO A 61 -22.24 -20.94 -3.48
C PRO A 61 -21.60 -21.71 -2.32
N GLU A 62 -21.08 -22.91 -2.55
CA GLU A 62 -20.30 -23.72 -1.62
C GLU A 62 -18.85 -23.27 -1.45
N THR A 63 -18.35 -22.38 -2.32
CA THR A 63 -16.99 -21.83 -2.24
C THR A 63 -16.75 -21.28 -0.85
N ASP A 64 -15.68 -21.73 -0.20
CA ASP A 64 -15.25 -21.23 1.10
C ASP A 64 -14.05 -20.28 0.98
N ALA A 65 -13.51 -19.86 2.14
CA ALA A 65 -12.38 -18.94 2.16
C ALA A 65 -11.07 -19.60 1.72
N GLU A 66 -10.91 -20.92 1.92
CA GLU A 66 -9.71 -21.66 1.50
C GLU A 66 -9.70 -21.79 -0.03
N ASP A 67 -10.84 -22.11 -0.64
CA ASP A 67 -11.02 -22.14 -2.10
C ASP A 67 -10.67 -20.79 -2.75
N LEU A 68 -11.14 -19.69 -2.15
CA LEU A 68 -10.86 -18.35 -2.64
C LEU A 68 -9.39 -17.95 -2.42
N GLU A 69 -8.79 -18.34 -1.31
CA GLU A 69 -7.36 -18.11 -1.05
C GLU A 69 -6.49 -18.77 -2.12
N ASP A 70 -6.75 -20.03 -2.46
CA ASP A 70 -6.02 -20.76 -3.49
C ASP A 70 -6.09 -20.03 -4.85
N VAL A 71 -7.27 -19.51 -5.21
CA VAL A 71 -7.46 -18.71 -6.43
C VAL A 71 -6.67 -17.40 -6.37
N LEU A 72 -6.68 -16.69 -5.24
CA LEU A 72 -5.92 -15.45 -5.07
C LEU A 72 -4.42 -15.69 -5.20
N ILE A 73 -3.89 -16.75 -4.58
CA ILE A 73 -2.48 -17.14 -4.65
C ILE A 73 -2.12 -17.51 -6.09
N GLN A 74 -2.95 -18.32 -6.76
CA GLN A 74 -2.71 -18.73 -8.14
C GLN A 74 -2.66 -17.52 -9.06
N VAL A 75 -3.61 -16.59 -8.95
CA VAL A 75 -3.63 -15.37 -9.78
C VAL A 75 -2.42 -14.49 -9.51
N MET A 76 -2.01 -14.33 -8.25
CA MET A 76 -0.79 -13.57 -7.94
C MET A 76 0.45 -14.18 -8.59
N ASN A 77 0.53 -15.51 -8.66
CA ASN A 77 1.63 -16.20 -9.32
C ASN A 77 1.57 -16.08 -10.84
N ASP A 78 0.44 -16.45 -11.45
CA ASP A 78 0.29 -16.57 -12.90
C ASP A 78 0.24 -15.20 -13.60
N GLU A 79 -0.49 -14.25 -13.01
CA GLU A 79 -0.81 -12.97 -13.66
C GLU A 79 0.15 -11.85 -13.28
N PHE A 80 0.78 -11.94 -12.11
CA PHE A 80 1.64 -10.89 -11.53
C PHE A 80 3.06 -11.35 -11.20
N ASP A 81 3.42 -12.63 -11.36
CA ASP A 81 4.74 -13.19 -11.00
C ASP A 81 5.11 -12.91 -9.53
N VAL A 82 4.11 -12.92 -8.64
CA VAL A 82 4.27 -12.71 -7.19
C VAL A 82 4.00 -14.01 -6.45
N VAL A 83 4.93 -14.37 -5.57
CA VAL A 83 4.71 -15.42 -4.58
C VAL A 83 4.25 -14.76 -3.27
N VAL A 84 3.04 -15.09 -2.83
CA VAL A 84 2.46 -14.60 -1.57
C VAL A 84 2.65 -15.70 -0.50
N ASP A 85 3.38 -15.39 0.57
CA ASP A 85 3.70 -16.32 1.68
C ASP A 85 3.62 -15.60 3.04
N ASP A 86 2.70 -14.64 3.14
CA ASP A 86 2.51 -13.79 4.32
C ASP A 86 1.09 -13.92 4.92
N GLU A 87 0.36 -14.99 4.57
CA GLU A 87 -1.03 -15.26 4.95
C GLU A 87 -2.04 -14.17 4.52
N SER A 88 -1.61 -13.16 3.76
CA SER A 88 -2.48 -12.03 3.39
C SER A 88 -3.57 -12.43 2.40
N ALA A 89 -3.33 -13.44 1.56
CA ALA A 89 -4.33 -13.98 0.65
C ALA A 89 -5.52 -14.57 1.43
N GLY A 90 -5.26 -15.43 2.42
CA GLY A 90 -6.29 -15.98 3.30
C GLY A 90 -7.06 -14.92 4.07
N MET A 91 -6.38 -13.89 4.60
CA MET A 91 -7.06 -12.78 5.29
C MET A 91 -8.03 -12.02 4.36
N VAL A 92 -7.63 -11.77 3.11
CA VAL A 92 -8.48 -11.13 2.10
C VAL A 92 -9.65 -12.03 1.71
N ALA A 93 -9.41 -13.34 1.56
CA ALA A 93 -10.44 -14.31 1.24
C ALA A 93 -11.51 -14.39 2.33
N VAL A 94 -11.11 -14.51 3.60
CA VAL A 94 -12.02 -14.49 4.76
C VAL A 94 -12.84 -13.20 4.76
N GLN A 95 -12.20 -12.05 4.54
CA GLN A 95 -12.90 -10.77 4.52
C GLN A 95 -13.98 -10.72 3.43
N ILE A 96 -13.70 -11.24 2.23
CA ILE A 96 -14.66 -11.31 1.12
C ILE A 96 -15.83 -12.23 1.46
N MET A 97 -15.56 -13.39 2.07
CA MET A 97 -16.60 -14.35 2.47
C MET A 97 -17.49 -13.82 3.60
N GLU A 98 -16.94 -13.05 4.53
CA GLU A 98 -17.73 -12.33 5.53
C GLU A 98 -18.67 -11.30 4.89
N MET A 99 -18.18 -10.54 3.91
CA MET A 99 -19.00 -9.58 3.16
C MET A 99 -20.11 -10.26 2.38
N LYS A 100 -19.83 -11.42 1.76
CA LYS A 100 -20.86 -12.27 1.15
C LYS A 100 -21.96 -12.60 2.18
N GLY A 101 -21.59 -13.13 3.34
CA GLY A 101 -22.55 -13.48 4.39
C GLY A 101 -23.37 -12.31 4.92
N GLN A 102 -22.79 -11.11 4.99
CA GLN A 102 -23.50 -9.88 5.36
C GLN A 102 -24.49 -9.44 4.27
N THR A 103 -24.07 -9.47 2.99
CA THR A 103 -24.97 -9.12 1.87
C THR A 103 -26.15 -10.08 1.74
N GLU A 104 -25.97 -11.37 2.05
CA GLU A 104 -27.04 -12.37 2.09
C GLU A 104 -28.05 -12.09 3.22
N LYS A 105 -27.61 -11.49 4.33
CA LYS A 105 -28.47 -11.06 5.44
C LYS A 105 -29.11 -9.70 5.21
N GLY A 106 -28.73 -8.98 4.16
CA GLY A 106 -29.16 -7.59 3.91
C GLY A 106 -28.46 -6.56 4.78
N GLU A 107 -27.31 -6.91 5.36
CA GLU A 107 -26.48 -6.01 6.16
C GLU A 107 -25.40 -5.39 5.26
N PHE A 108 -25.47 -4.08 5.02
CA PHE A 108 -24.56 -3.38 4.11
C PHE A 108 -23.60 -2.41 4.83
N GLY A 109 -23.73 -2.27 6.15
CA GLY A 109 -23.01 -1.25 6.93
C GLY A 109 -21.49 -1.34 6.79
N ALA A 110 -20.90 -2.54 6.88
CA ALA A 110 -19.45 -2.70 6.79
C ALA A 110 -18.90 -2.33 5.40
N ILE A 111 -19.62 -2.72 4.33
CA ILE A 111 -19.24 -2.41 2.94
C ILE A 111 -19.35 -0.91 2.69
N GLN A 112 -20.40 -0.26 3.21
CA GLN A 112 -20.56 1.19 3.12
C GLN A 112 -19.45 1.94 3.84
N GLU A 113 -19.09 1.54 5.06
CA GLU A 113 -17.98 2.15 5.81
C GLU A 113 -16.65 1.99 5.07
N MET A 114 -16.40 0.81 4.51
CA MET A 114 -15.19 0.55 3.72
C MET A 114 -15.16 1.41 2.45
N TRP A 115 -16.31 1.61 1.81
CA TRP A 115 -16.44 2.51 0.66
C TRP A 115 -16.18 3.97 1.03
N GLU A 116 -16.74 4.46 2.14
CA GLU A 116 -16.49 5.82 2.63
C GLU A 116 -15.00 6.05 2.90
N LYS A 117 -14.33 5.11 3.60
CA LYS A 117 -12.88 5.17 3.82
C LYS A 117 -12.09 5.20 2.52
N TRP A 118 -12.50 4.43 1.52
CA TRP A 118 -11.86 4.41 0.21
C TRP A 118 -12.07 5.72 -0.56
N GLN A 119 -13.26 6.32 -0.52
CA GLN A 119 -13.54 7.63 -1.10
C GLN A 119 -12.68 8.72 -0.46
N SER A 120 -12.55 8.73 0.88
CA SER A 120 -11.69 9.68 1.58
C SER A 120 -10.21 9.52 1.17
N LYS A 121 -9.72 8.28 1.03
CA LYS A 121 -8.35 8.01 0.57
C LYS A 121 -8.13 8.43 -0.88
N LYS A 122 -9.10 8.22 -1.78
CA LYS A 122 -9.02 8.70 -3.17
C LYS A 122 -9.06 10.22 -3.27
N GLY A 123 -9.91 10.87 -2.47
CA GLY A 123 -9.96 12.34 -2.39
C GLY A 123 -8.65 12.95 -1.88
N ALA A 124 -8.02 12.31 -0.90
CA ALA A 124 -6.69 12.70 -0.42
C ALA A 124 -5.57 12.40 -1.42
N ALA A 125 -5.64 11.29 -2.15
CA ALA A 125 -4.69 10.95 -3.22
C ALA A 125 -4.79 11.88 -4.44
N SER A 126 -5.98 12.41 -4.74
CA SER A 126 -6.18 13.50 -5.72
C SER A 126 -5.68 14.87 -5.22
N GLY A 127 -5.29 15.00 -3.94
CA GLY A 127 -4.62 16.18 -3.38
C GLY A 127 -3.12 16.26 -3.66
N ILE A 128 -2.54 15.29 -4.38
CA ILE A 128 -1.13 15.28 -4.82
C ILE A 128 -1.03 15.82 -6.27
N GLU A 129 -1.83 16.83 -6.59
CA GLU A 129 -1.71 17.63 -7.82
C GLU A 129 -1.37 19.07 -7.40
N GLY A 130 -0.25 19.21 -6.69
CA GLY A 130 0.09 20.48 -6.04
C GLY A 130 1.47 20.59 -5.43
N PHE A 131 2.47 19.80 -5.83
CA PHE A 131 3.87 20.14 -5.51
C PHE A 131 4.36 21.23 -6.47
N LYS A 132 3.76 22.42 -6.36
CA LYS A 132 4.30 23.64 -6.96
C LYS A 132 5.45 24.10 -6.08
N ARG A 133 6.66 23.83 -6.56
CA ARG A 133 7.90 24.43 -6.08
C ARG A 133 7.77 25.96 -6.02
N GLY A 134 7.92 26.54 -4.83
CA GLY A 134 8.42 27.89 -4.62
C GLY A 134 7.48 28.91 -3.97
N GLU A 135 7.79 29.18 -2.70
CA GLU A 135 7.73 30.46 -1.96
C GLU A 135 6.39 31.03 -1.45
N ASP A 136 6.44 31.41 -0.15
CA ASP A 136 5.59 32.32 0.63
C ASP A 136 4.14 31.90 0.93
N GLN A 137 3.54 32.08 2.12
CA GLN A 137 3.96 32.64 3.41
C GLN A 137 2.78 32.39 4.39
N GLU A 138 3.11 31.92 5.60
CA GLU A 138 2.52 32.20 6.94
C GLU A 138 1.03 31.98 7.29
N ASP A 139 0.86 31.74 8.61
CA ASP A 139 -0.33 31.66 9.48
C ASP A 139 -1.14 30.35 9.47
N GLY A 140 -1.30 29.59 10.56
CA GLY A 140 -0.91 29.76 11.96
C GLY A 140 -1.75 28.77 12.79
N ASP A 141 -1.14 28.01 13.71
CA ASP A 141 -1.76 27.70 15.00
C ASP A 141 -0.67 27.26 15.99
N ASP A 142 -0.69 27.96 17.11
CA ASP A 142 0.27 27.99 18.21
C ASP A 142 -0.28 27.12 19.35
N SER A 143 0.56 26.30 19.95
CA SER A 143 0.33 25.71 21.28
C SER A 143 1.67 25.24 21.84
N GLU A 144 2.42 26.19 22.36
CA GLU A 144 3.53 26.00 23.30
C GLU A 144 3.02 25.89 24.75
N GLU A 145 3.63 25.00 25.53
CA GLU A 145 3.91 25.08 26.99
C GLU A 145 4.64 23.75 27.33
N ASP A 146 5.98 23.74 27.30
CA ASP A 146 6.95 24.06 28.37
C ASP A 146 7.21 22.89 29.35
N GLU A 147 8.38 22.25 29.24
CA GLU A 147 9.59 22.37 30.11
C GLU A 147 9.49 21.46 31.35
N ASP A 148 10.17 20.31 31.35
CA ASP A 148 11.57 20.08 31.77
C ASP A 148 11.63 19.60 33.23
N GLU A 149 12.40 18.52 33.49
CA GLU A 149 13.24 18.45 34.69
C GLU A 149 14.24 17.28 34.60
N ASP A 150 15.50 17.71 34.54
CA ASP A 150 16.75 16.95 34.56
C ASP A 150 17.09 16.37 35.95
N MET A 151 17.85 15.27 36.00
CA MET A 151 18.91 14.98 37.00
C MET A 151 19.89 13.97 36.36
N GLU A 152 21.11 14.30 35.93
CA GLU A 152 22.35 14.72 36.63
C GLU A 152 23.32 13.56 37.00
N MET A 153 24.62 13.82 36.72
CA MET A 153 25.88 13.15 37.10
C MET A 153 26.33 11.92 36.28
N ASP A 154 27.58 11.78 35.83
CA ASP A 154 28.83 12.16 36.49
C ASP A 154 30.02 12.40 35.51
N ASP A 155 30.98 13.12 36.07
CA ASP A 155 32.22 13.76 35.63
C ASP A 155 33.30 12.88 34.95
N ALA A 156 33.99 13.41 33.92
CA ALA A 156 35.45 13.26 33.71
C ALA A 156 35.96 14.02 32.44
N PRO A 157 37.18 14.60 32.47
CA PRO A 157 37.56 15.72 31.60
C PRO A 157 38.16 15.32 30.24
N ALA A 158 37.95 16.22 29.27
CA ALA A 158 38.49 16.17 27.91
C ALA A 158 40.03 16.25 27.85
N PRO A 159 40.61 15.84 26.72
CA PRO A 159 41.44 16.81 26.01
C PRO A 159 41.05 16.96 24.53
N ALA A 160 41.06 18.21 24.11
CA ALA A 160 40.91 18.67 22.74
C ALA A 160 41.99 18.07 21.79
N LEU A 161 41.66 17.97 20.50
CA LEU A 161 42.28 18.75 19.42
C LEU A 161 42.05 18.07 18.05
N VAL A 162 41.61 18.91 17.10
CA VAL A 162 41.65 18.78 15.62
C VAL A 162 40.74 17.74 14.92
N ARG A 163 39.52 18.18 14.60
CA ARG A 163 38.80 17.69 13.40
C ARG A 163 39.54 18.19 12.14
N ALA A 164 40.37 17.33 11.55
CA ALA A 164 40.84 17.54 10.19
C ALA A 164 39.67 17.34 9.20
N PRO A 165 39.49 18.20 8.19
CA PRO A 165 38.49 18.01 7.15
C PRO A 165 38.74 16.68 6.42
N ARG A 166 37.77 15.78 6.41
CA ARG A 166 37.83 14.56 5.57
C ARG A 166 37.62 15.00 4.12
N GLU A 167 38.72 15.11 3.39
CA GLU A 167 38.77 15.30 1.95
C GLU A 167 37.92 14.21 1.27
N LYS A 168 36.90 14.63 0.52
CA LYS A 168 36.11 13.72 -0.30
C LYS A 168 37.02 13.26 -1.44
N VAL A 169 37.52 12.03 -1.34
CA VAL A 169 38.20 11.37 -2.47
C VAL A 169 37.12 11.10 -3.52
N GLU A 170 37.12 11.89 -4.59
CA GLU A 170 36.32 11.63 -5.77
C GLU A 170 36.82 10.34 -6.45
N PRO A 171 35.93 9.42 -6.88
CA PRO A 171 36.36 8.22 -7.58
C PRO A 171 36.94 8.61 -8.95
N GLU A 172 38.24 8.38 -9.15
CA GLU A 172 38.87 8.48 -10.47
C GLU A 172 38.22 7.48 -11.42
N VAL A 173 37.78 7.99 -12.58
CA VAL A 173 37.25 7.20 -13.69
C VAL A 173 38.33 7.18 -14.76
N ASP A 174 38.88 5.99 -15.04
CA ASP A 174 39.87 5.81 -16.10
C ASP A 174 39.26 6.10 -17.49
N GLU A 175 40.11 6.39 -18.49
CA GLU A 175 39.72 6.67 -19.89
C GLU A 175 39.01 5.51 -20.62
N ASP A 176 38.78 4.37 -19.94
CA ASP A 176 38.06 3.19 -20.45
C ASP A 176 36.74 2.90 -19.66
N GLY A 177 36.28 3.84 -18.82
CA GLY A 177 34.91 3.85 -18.26
C GLY A 177 34.59 2.79 -17.19
N PHE A 178 35.60 2.17 -16.55
CA PHE A 178 35.40 1.19 -15.48
C PHE A 178 35.75 1.76 -14.09
N MET A 179 34.81 1.70 -13.13
CA MET A 179 35.06 2.08 -11.74
C MET A 179 35.66 0.92 -10.93
N THR A 180 36.77 1.18 -10.22
CA THR A 180 37.43 0.20 -9.33
C THR A 180 36.74 0.14 -7.96
N VAL A 181 36.25 -1.04 -7.57
CA VAL A 181 35.68 -1.27 -6.23
C VAL A 181 36.78 -1.59 -5.22
N VAL A 182 37.03 -0.67 -4.29
CA VAL A 182 37.93 -0.91 -3.14
C VAL A 182 37.22 -1.72 -2.05
N SER A 183 37.56 -3.00 -1.90
CA SER A 183 37.03 -3.83 -0.81
C SER A 183 37.86 -3.64 0.47
N LYS A 184 37.23 -3.14 1.55
CA LYS A 184 37.89 -2.92 2.85
C LYS A 184 37.65 -4.10 3.80
N LYS A 185 38.68 -4.93 3.96
CA LYS A 185 38.77 -6.06 4.90
C LYS A 185 38.85 -5.56 6.35
N ARG A 186 37.92 -6.00 7.21
CA ARG A 186 37.95 -5.76 8.68
C ARG A 186 38.97 -6.68 9.35
N ARG A 187 39.82 -6.13 10.22
CA ARG A 187 40.53 -6.85 11.27
C ARG A 187 40.46 -6.01 12.54
#